data_AF-A0A409VGU5-F1
#
_entry.id   AF-A0A409VGU5-F1
#
_cell.length_a   1.000
_cell.length_b   1.000
_cell.length_c   1.000
_cell.angle_alpha   90.00
_cell.angle_beta   90.00
_cell.angle_gamma   90.00
#
_symmetry.space_group_name_H-M   'P 1'
#
loop_
_entity.id
_entity.type
_entity.pdbx_description
1 polymer ?
#
loop_
_entity_poly.entity_id
_entity_poly.type
_entity_poly.pdbx_seq_one_letter_code
_entity_poly.pdbx_strand_id
1 'polypeptide(L)'
;MFKYNGLISFVLLGCSFSTICKAQAGTKIVLTNDDGWAVAQVRQEFNVFTAAGYNVVLSAPAVNKSGSGSSTATPTVVTAGCEFASCPTNAPAEGSDSSNARLNYVNAFPVDAVKFGIQTLAPKFFGTGVKPDLVVSGANIGNNLGSIGGSGTVGAASEAALEGIPSIAFSGAGGSQVSFTTLTQTTLASTITAEIFSNLALNLTNTLVKSGAPFLPPGISLNVNFGSNSPCPSASSYKFVLTRLVASTSGTDVTTCGNKGQLTDERTAIGRESCIATVSVFNASTKADVGEPTQAVPHHTTQLRIQSTSGRDLISFCIQSTVIMKLFTSVYLSLALVTLSSAQTKVVLTNDDGWAVAQIRDEYEALKAAGYDVVLSAPAVNKSGTGSSTATPTTVTSACEFNSCQSGDPAEGADPSDARINYVNAFPVDSVRYGIQTLAPKFFKSLPDLVISGSNIGNNLGSTVLISGTVGAASEAALEGIPSIAFSGASGSQVSYTTLTTQPTASSTISANIYTSLVLKFTAALLNTSGPILPDGISLNVNFASTSGNCNSASAFKFVFTRINSDSKAVDVETCGSTKLPTESSAIKKGCIATVSVFNASNKGDVNAATQQVVLNKLQSILTCL
;
A
#
# COMPACT_ATOMS: atom_id res chain seq x y z
N MET A 1 45.23 -14.95 -34.16
CA MET A 1 45.85 -13.80 -33.48
C MET A 1 44.76 -13.02 -32.74
N PHE A 2 45.07 -12.66 -31.48
CA PHE A 2 44.33 -12.09 -30.33
C PHE A 2 43.08 -11.16 -30.44
N LYS A 3 42.09 -11.50 -29.56
CA LYS A 3 41.28 -10.73 -28.54
C LYS A 3 40.20 -9.66 -28.88
N TYR A 4 38.93 -10.05 -28.63
CA TYR A 4 37.89 -9.59 -27.66
C TYR A 4 37.45 -8.10 -27.46
N ASN A 5 36.11 -7.91 -27.55
CA ASN A 5 35.10 -7.08 -26.80
C ASN A 5 34.93 -5.54 -26.94
N GLY A 6 33.66 -5.10 -27.14
CA GLY A 6 33.01 -4.05 -26.33
C GLY A 6 32.22 -2.88 -27.00
N LEU A 7 30.88 -2.98 -26.98
CA LEU A 7 29.85 -2.02 -26.49
C LEU A 7 29.74 -0.51 -26.93
N ILE A 8 28.47 -0.14 -27.24
CA ILE A 8 27.69 1.09 -26.93
C ILE A 8 27.34 2.14 -28.02
N SER A 9 26.03 2.42 -28.02
CA SER A 9 25.12 3.36 -28.70
C SER A 9 25.56 4.80 -28.99
N PHE A 10 25.04 5.32 -30.12
CA PHE A 10 24.74 6.73 -30.44
C PHE A 10 23.26 6.78 -30.93
N VAL A 11 22.30 7.47 -30.29
CA VAL A 11 22.00 8.92 -30.22
C VAL A 11 20.87 9.35 -31.21
N LEU A 12 19.83 9.96 -30.61
CA LEU A 12 18.88 10.99 -31.10
C LEU A 12 17.57 10.66 -31.87
N LEU A 13 16.47 11.16 -31.25
CA LEU A 13 15.30 11.90 -31.77
C LEU A 13 13.98 11.16 -32.13
N GLY A 14 12.92 11.51 -31.38
CA GLY A 14 11.51 11.35 -31.78
C GLY A 14 10.51 11.22 -30.61
N CYS A 15 9.88 12.33 -30.20
CA CYS A 15 8.86 12.44 -29.14
C CYS A 15 7.58 11.61 -29.38
N SER A 16 6.99 11.04 -28.30
CA SER A 16 5.59 11.28 -27.83
C SER A 16 5.07 10.17 -26.89
N PHE A 17 5.66 10.05 -25.70
CA PHE A 17 5.09 9.41 -24.48
C PHE A 17 5.74 9.97 -23.20
N SER A 18 6.45 11.10 -23.31
CA SER A 18 7.50 11.47 -22.36
C SER A 18 7.06 12.34 -21.19
N THR A 19 5.81 12.78 -21.08
CA THR A 19 5.50 13.87 -20.14
C THR A 19 5.18 13.39 -18.72
N ILE A 20 4.67 12.17 -18.56
CA ILE A 20 4.08 11.72 -17.26
C ILE A 20 5.08 10.88 -16.44
N CYS A 21 5.88 9.98 -17.04
CA CYS A 21 6.99 9.32 -16.35
C CYS A 21 8.22 10.23 -16.13
N LYS A 22 8.34 11.36 -16.85
CA LYS A 22 9.39 12.37 -16.59
C LYS A 22 9.07 13.28 -15.41
N ALA A 23 7.81 13.37 -14.96
CA ALA A 23 7.42 14.31 -13.91
C ALA A 23 7.97 13.89 -12.53
N GLN A 24 7.98 12.59 -12.20
CA GLN A 24 8.47 12.12 -10.90
C GLN A 24 10.02 12.06 -10.84
N ALA A 25 10.68 11.65 -11.93
CA ALA A 25 12.13 11.60 -12.02
C ALA A 25 12.71 13.01 -12.29
N GLY A 26 13.26 13.65 -11.26
CA GLY A 26 13.91 14.96 -11.39
C GLY A 26 13.06 16.18 -10.98
N THR A 27 11.87 15.96 -10.39
CA THR A 27 11.20 17.00 -9.59
C THR A 27 12.14 17.46 -8.48
N LYS A 28 12.35 18.77 -8.41
CA LYS A 28 13.32 19.43 -7.54
C LYS A 28 12.68 19.82 -6.23
N ILE A 29 13.15 19.23 -5.15
CA ILE A 29 12.58 19.42 -3.81
C ILE A 29 13.62 20.06 -2.91
N VAL A 30 13.26 21.19 -2.30
CA VAL A 30 13.95 21.68 -1.11
C VAL A 30 13.22 21.10 0.11
N LEU A 31 13.95 20.30 0.88
CA LEU A 31 13.49 19.73 2.15
C LEU A 31 14.02 20.60 3.30
N THR A 32 13.19 20.85 4.31
CA THR A 32 13.53 21.60 5.53
C THR A 32 12.72 21.06 6.72
N ASN A 33 12.92 21.60 7.93
CA ASN A 33 12.12 21.33 9.13
C ASN A 33 12.34 22.44 10.19
N ASP A 34 11.75 22.29 11.37
CA ASP A 34 12.12 23.08 12.56
C ASP A 34 12.75 22.28 13.71
N ASP A 35 12.79 20.95 13.65
CA ASP A 35 13.50 20.12 14.63
C ASP A 35 15.03 20.17 14.48
N GLY A 36 15.56 20.56 13.32
CA GLY A 36 16.99 20.69 13.05
C GLY A 36 17.54 19.64 12.07
N TRP A 37 18.70 19.95 11.48
CA TRP A 37 19.27 19.22 10.35
C TRP A 37 19.83 17.83 10.69
N ALA A 38 20.13 17.55 11.97
CA ALA A 38 20.75 16.30 12.40
C ALA A 38 19.76 15.36 13.09
N VAL A 39 18.49 15.73 13.11
CA VAL A 39 17.39 14.87 13.59
C VAL A 39 17.12 13.75 12.59
N ALA A 40 16.92 12.53 13.10
CA ALA A 40 16.74 11.32 12.30
C ALA A 40 15.55 11.40 11.32
N GLN A 41 14.47 12.08 11.70
CA GLN A 41 13.24 12.23 10.90
C GLN A 41 13.52 12.88 9.54
N VAL A 42 14.13 14.07 9.52
CA VAL A 42 14.37 14.79 8.26
C VAL A 42 15.44 14.10 7.39
N ARG A 43 16.37 13.36 8.02
CA ARG A 43 17.36 12.55 7.29
C ARG A 43 16.74 11.31 6.68
N GLN A 44 15.84 10.64 7.38
CA GLN A 44 15.07 9.53 6.83
C GLN A 44 14.18 10.01 5.68
N GLU A 45 13.57 11.18 5.81
CA GLU A 45 12.74 11.76 4.75
C GLU A 45 13.56 12.10 3.51
N PHE A 46 14.73 12.71 3.69
CA PHE A 46 15.69 12.92 2.60
C PHE A 46 16.03 11.59 1.88
N ASN A 47 16.32 10.53 2.63
CA ASN A 47 16.66 9.22 2.08
C ASN A 47 15.51 8.62 1.28
N VAL A 48 14.30 8.64 1.85
CA VAL A 48 13.08 8.09 1.23
C VAL A 48 12.72 8.84 -0.05
N PHE A 49 12.78 10.17 -0.05
CA PHE A 49 12.47 10.98 -1.22
C PHE A 49 13.54 10.83 -2.32
N THR A 50 14.82 10.79 -1.94
CA THR A 50 15.91 10.55 -2.89
C THR A 50 15.79 9.15 -3.52
N ALA A 51 15.48 8.13 -2.72
CA ALA A 51 15.25 6.77 -3.20
C ALA A 51 14.04 6.67 -4.15
N ALA A 52 13.03 7.51 -3.95
CA ALA A 52 11.86 7.62 -4.84
C ALA A 52 12.12 8.36 -6.16
N GLY A 53 13.35 8.85 -6.39
CA GLY A 53 13.78 9.48 -7.64
C GLY A 53 13.65 11.01 -7.69
N TYR A 54 13.32 11.66 -6.56
CA TYR A 54 13.30 13.12 -6.47
C TYR A 54 14.72 13.70 -6.45
N ASN A 55 14.89 14.89 -7.02
CA ASN A 55 16.12 15.66 -6.92
C ASN A 55 16.05 16.53 -5.65
N VAL A 56 16.50 15.99 -4.53
CA VAL A 56 16.32 16.61 -3.21
C VAL A 56 17.58 17.37 -2.78
N VAL A 57 17.39 18.49 -2.10
CA VAL A 57 18.40 19.13 -1.25
C VAL A 57 17.78 19.47 0.10
N LEU A 58 18.46 19.12 1.18
CA LEU A 58 18.07 19.47 2.55
C LEU A 58 18.75 20.78 2.95
N SER A 59 17.96 21.70 3.49
CA SER A 59 18.40 22.93 4.14
C SER A 59 17.58 23.14 5.41
N ALA A 60 18.19 22.88 6.56
CA ALA A 60 17.50 22.89 7.85
C ALA A 60 18.28 23.68 8.92
N PRO A 61 17.63 24.11 10.02
CA PRO A 61 18.32 24.75 11.13
C PRO A 61 19.48 23.91 11.70
N ALA A 62 20.57 24.56 12.10
CA ALA A 62 21.73 23.90 12.74
C ALA A 62 21.38 23.24 14.10
N VAL A 63 20.32 23.74 14.74
CA VAL A 63 19.77 23.26 16.00
C VAL A 63 18.25 23.36 15.96
N ASN A 64 17.55 22.58 16.76
CA ASN A 64 16.11 22.72 16.98
C ASN A 64 15.65 24.19 17.17
N LYS A 65 14.62 24.58 16.40
CA LYS A 65 13.91 25.86 16.40
C LYS A 65 12.38 25.69 16.44
N SER A 66 11.88 24.63 17.07
CA SER A 66 10.44 24.41 17.26
C SER A 66 9.78 25.63 17.92
N GLY A 67 8.56 25.98 17.49
CA GLY A 67 7.83 27.13 18.05
C GLY A 67 8.29 28.51 17.57
N SER A 68 9.15 28.58 16.55
CA SER A 68 9.69 29.84 16.02
C SER A 68 8.75 30.60 15.07
N GLY A 69 7.63 30.01 14.67
CA GLY A 69 6.69 30.63 13.73
C GLY A 69 7.38 31.04 12.42
N SER A 70 7.23 32.31 12.03
CA SER A 70 7.93 32.90 10.87
C SER A 70 9.12 33.78 11.26
N SER A 71 9.77 33.49 12.39
CA SER A 71 10.96 34.24 12.81
C SER A 71 12.08 34.12 11.78
N THR A 72 12.85 35.19 11.64
CA THR A 72 14.03 35.26 10.77
C THR A 72 15.20 35.88 11.52
N ALA A 73 16.41 35.49 11.15
CA ALA A 73 17.65 36.06 11.64
C ALA A 73 18.74 35.90 10.60
N THR A 74 19.67 36.86 10.55
CA THR A 74 20.89 36.70 9.76
C THR A 74 21.66 35.48 10.25
N PRO A 75 22.01 34.52 9.37
CA PRO A 75 22.84 33.38 9.75
C PRO A 75 24.17 33.84 10.36
N THR A 76 24.55 33.24 11.48
CA THR A 76 25.78 33.57 12.21
C THR A 76 26.62 32.33 12.46
N VAL A 77 27.92 32.50 12.72
CA VAL A 77 28.82 31.40 13.09
C VAL A 77 28.26 30.61 14.28
N VAL A 78 28.38 29.29 14.25
CA VAL A 78 27.87 28.39 15.29
C VAL A 78 28.72 28.51 16.55
N THR A 79 28.23 29.17 17.59
CA THR A 79 29.01 29.44 18.83
C THR A 79 28.98 28.32 19.86
N ALA A 80 28.00 27.42 19.81
CA ALA A 80 27.81 26.35 20.81
C ALA A 80 27.90 24.92 20.23
N GLY A 81 28.26 24.79 18.95
CA GLY A 81 28.13 23.54 18.19
C GLY A 81 26.69 23.30 17.71
N CYS A 82 26.53 22.40 16.74
CA CYS A 82 25.21 21.97 16.27
C CYS A 82 24.64 20.87 17.18
N GLU A 83 23.33 20.63 17.06
CA GLU A 83 22.67 19.54 17.78
C GLU A 83 23.32 18.18 17.48
N PHE A 84 23.30 17.28 18.47
CA PHE A 84 23.95 15.96 18.41
C PHE A 84 25.45 16.00 18.04
N ALA A 85 26.13 17.12 18.30
CA ALA A 85 27.52 17.36 17.90
C ALA A 85 27.76 17.18 16.38
N SER A 86 26.72 17.42 15.58
CA SER A 86 26.74 17.25 14.12
C SER A 86 27.63 18.28 13.40
N CYS A 87 27.99 19.38 14.07
CA CYS A 87 29.02 20.31 13.65
C CYS A 87 29.74 20.89 14.89
N PRO A 88 31.02 21.28 14.76
CA PRO A 88 31.80 21.77 15.89
C PRO A 88 31.44 23.20 16.28
N THR A 89 31.89 23.62 17.47
CA THR A 89 31.95 25.04 17.83
C THR A 89 32.79 25.81 16.82
N ASN A 90 32.37 27.03 16.51
CA ASN A 90 32.91 27.91 15.47
C ASN A 90 32.73 27.39 14.03
N ALA A 91 31.82 26.43 13.80
CA ALA A 91 31.45 26.08 12.44
C ALA A 91 30.83 27.30 11.72
N PRO A 92 30.98 27.40 10.39
CA PRO A 92 30.42 28.52 9.62
C PRO A 92 28.90 28.67 9.81
N ALA A 93 28.37 29.82 9.43
CA ALA A 93 26.94 30.10 9.55
C ALA A 93 26.05 29.12 8.75
N GLU A 94 26.61 28.57 7.68
CA GLU A 94 25.98 27.60 6.79
C GLU A 94 27.02 26.53 6.48
N GLY A 95 26.60 25.27 6.38
CA GLY A 95 27.51 24.19 6.03
C GLY A 95 26.79 22.95 5.54
N SER A 96 27.57 21.94 5.19
CA SER A 96 27.04 20.68 4.66
C SER A 96 27.67 19.47 5.31
N ASP A 97 26.97 18.35 5.22
CA ASP A 97 27.50 17.03 5.57
C ASP A 97 28.70 16.70 4.67
N SER A 98 29.80 16.24 5.27
CA SER A 98 31.02 15.89 4.55
C SER A 98 30.83 14.69 3.61
N SER A 99 29.89 13.80 3.92
CA SER A 99 29.59 12.62 3.10
C SER A 99 28.61 12.91 1.97
N ASN A 100 27.82 13.99 2.09
CA ASN A 100 26.82 14.36 1.11
C ASN A 100 26.54 15.87 1.11
N ALA A 101 27.06 16.57 0.11
CA ALA A 101 26.90 18.02 -0.02
C ALA A 101 25.43 18.50 -0.17
N ARG A 102 24.48 17.60 -0.42
CA ARG A 102 23.04 17.93 -0.49
C ARG A 102 22.36 18.02 0.87
N LEU A 103 23.05 17.66 1.95
CA LEU A 103 22.55 17.75 3.32
C LEU A 103 23.17 18.97 3.99
N ASN A 104 22.40 20.05 4.14
CA ASN A 104 22.93 21.35 4.58
C ASN A 104 22.23 21.84 5.85
N TYR A 105 23.00 22.58 6.67
CA TYR A 105 22.49 23.31 7.81
C TYR A 105 22.64 24.82 7.60
N VAL A 106 21.77 25.56 8.29
CA VAL A 106 21.83 27.02 8.42
C VAL A 106 21.66 27.36 9.90
N ASN A 107 22.60 28.10 10.48
CA ASN A 107 22.52 28.54 11.87
C ASN A 107 21.63 29.78 12.03
N ALA A 108 20.33 29.57 11.78
CA ALA A 108 19.27 30.57 11.85
C ALA A 108 17.91 29.89 12.07
N PHE A 109 16.79 30.53 11.71
CA PHE A 109 15.45 29.96 11.85
C PHE A 109 15.03 29.11 10.63
N PRO A 110 13.96 28.30 10.73
CA PRO A 110 13.45 27.48 9.61
C PRO A 110 13.14 28.30 8.34
N VAL A 111 12.64 29.53 8.51
CA VAL A 111 12.39 30.47 7.39
C VAL A 111 13.69 30.85 6.68
N ASP A 112 14.76 31.10 7.43
CA ASP A 112 16.07 31.42 6.84
C ASP A 112 16.68 30.18 6.17
N ALA A 113 16.50 29.00 6.77
CA ALA A 113 16.97 27.75 6.21
C ALA A 113 16.26 27.41 4.88
N VAL A 114 14.95 27.58 4.78
CA VAL A 114 14.23 27.37 3.52
C VAL A 114 14.60 28.41 2.47
N LYS A 115 14.79 29.69 2.86
CA LYS A 115 15.31 30.74 1.98
C LYS A 115 16.65 30.36 1.39
N PHE A 116 17.59 29.95 2.23
CA PHE A 116 18.89 29.47 1.78
C PHE A 116 18.76 28.27 0.84
N GLY A 117 17.84 27.35 1.14
CA GLY A 117 17.50 26.21 0.28
C GLY A 117 17.03 26.64 -1.11
N ILE A 118 16.08 27.59 -1.18
CA ILE A 118 15.49 28.09 -2.42
C ILE A 118 16.46 29.00 -3.20
N GLN A 119 17.16 29.88 -2.52
CA GLN A 119 17.89 30.99 -3.13
C GLN A 119 19.37 30.66 -3.38
N THR A 120 19.95 29.76 -2.59
CA THR A 120 21.37 29.40 -2.69
C THR A 120 21.55 27.96 -3.15
N LEU A 121 20.90 27.01 -2.48
CA LEU A 121 21.15 25.59 -2.74
C LEU A 121 20.46 25.08 -4.00
N ALA A 122 19.23 25.50 -4.27
CA ALA A 122 18.55 25.14 -5.51
C ALA A 122 19.36 25.61 -6.73
N PRO A 123 19.81 26.88 -6.86
CA PRO A 123 20.70 27.28 -7.94
C PRO A 123 21.99 26.45 -8.03
N LYS A 124 22.55 26.04 -6.89
CA LYS A 124 23.76 25.20 -6.83
C LYS A 124 23.55 23.77 -7.30
N PHE A 125 22.46 23.12 -6.90
CA PHE A 125 22.24 21.67 -7.11
C PHE A 125 21.27 21.33 -8.24
N PHE A 126 20.44 22.30 -8.63
CA PHE A 126 19.41 22.16 -9.66
C PHE A 126 19.74 22.92 -10.94
N GLY A 127 20.67 23.88 -10.87
CA GLY A 127 21.14 24.70 -11.97
C GLY A 127 20.90 26.18 -11.73
N THR A 128 21.78 27.05 -12.23
CA THR A 128 21.69 28.50 -12.02
C THR A 128 20.34 29.05 -12.49
N GLY A 129 19.66 29.80 -11.61
CA GLY A 129 18.33 30.35 -11.87
C GLY A 129 17.16 29.35 -11.80
N VAL A 130 17.43 28.08 -11.48
CA VAL A 130 16.41 27.04 -11.32
C VAL A 130 15.84 27.09 -9.91
N LYS A 131 14.55 27.39 -9.80
CA LYS A 131 13.78 27.27 -8.56
C LYS A 131 13.41 25.80 -8.27
N PRO A 132 13.18 25.44 -7.00
CA PRO A 132 12.56 24.16 -6.69
C PRO A 132 11.13 24.09 -7.25
N ASP A 133 10.69 22.87 -7.55
CA ASP A 133 9.33 22.59 -8.00
C ASP A 133 8.37 22.48 -6.79
N LEU A 134 8.88 22.08 -5.63
CA LEU A 134 8.14 21.92 -4.38
C LEU A 134 9.06 22.15 -3.17
N VAL A 135 8.51 22.69 -2.09
CA VAL A 135 9.14 22.68 -0.75
C VAL A 135 8.40 21.72 0.16
N VAL A 136 9.16 20.88 0.86
CA VAL A 136 8.63 20.00 1.91
C VAL A 136 9.27 20.42 3.23
N SER A 137 8.45 20.68 4.24
CA SER A 137 8.88 21.05 5.59
C SER A 137 8.40 20.02 6.59
N GLY A 138 9.32 19.43 7.36
CA GLY A 138 9.06 18.31 8.25
C GLY A 138 9.57 16.99 7.67
N ALA A 139 9.03 15.85 8.06
CA ALA A 139 7.99 15.62 9.06
C ALA A 139 8.54 15.85 10.47
N ASN A 140 7.86 16.72 11.21
CA ASN A 140 8.29 17.13 12.55
C ASN A 140 7.69 16.29 13.66
N ILE A 141 8.39 16.17 14.79
CA ILE A 141 7.84 15.54 16.00
C ILE A 141 7.00 16.56 16.77
N GLY A 142 5.72 16.24 16.94
CA GLY A 142 4.72 17.12 17.54
C GLY A 142 3.74 17.61 16.48
N ASN A 143 2.45 17.42 16.73
CA ASN A 143 1.40 17.87 15.81
C ASN A 143 1.23 19.41 15.86
N ASN A 144 1.02 20.00 14.68
CA ASN A 144 0.67 21.41 14.45
C ASN A 144 -0.83 21.52 14.09
N LEU A 145 -1.70 21.42 15.11
CA LEU A 145 -3.17 21.37 14.94
C LEU A 145 -3.84 22.69 15.28
N GLY A 146 -4.75 23.16 14.42
CA GLY A 146 -5.55 24.36 14.68
C GLY A 146 -4.76 25.65 14.48
N SER A 147 -4.43 26.37 15.56
CA SER A 147 -3.65 27.61 15.46
C SER A 147 -2.18 27.28 15.17
N ILE A 148 -1.81 27.38 13.90
CA ILE A 148 -0.49 26.99 13.38
C ILE A 148 0.53 28.13 13.32
N GLY A 149 0.17 29.33 13.76
CA GLY A 149 0.99 30.55 13.60
C GLY A 149 2.39 30.47 14.22
N GLY A 150 2.51 29.76 15.35
CA GLY A 150 3.77 29.57 16.08
C GLY A 150 4.64 28.42 15.56
N SER A 151 4.18 27.61 14.61
CA SER A 151 4.97 26.48 14.10
C SER A 151 6.07 26.96 13.15
N GLY A 152 7.32 26.55 13.41
CA GLY A 152 8.45 26.82 12.52
C GLY A 152 8.36 25.98 11.24
N THR A 153 7.90 24.73 11.36
CA THR A 153 7.63 23.84 10.22
C THR A 153 6.60 24.45 9.25
N VAL A 154 5.50 25.01 9.78
CA VAL A 154 4.51 25.74 8.98
C VAL A 154 5.06 27.07 8.50
N GLY A 155 5.87 27.77 9.29
CA GLY A 155 6.52 29.02 8.91
C GLY A 155 7.41 28.87 7.68
N ALA A 156 8.23 27.81 7.61
CA ALA A 156 9.07 27.51 6.46
C ALA A 156 8.25 27.18 5.20
N ALA A 157 7.19 26.37 5.33
CA ALA A 157 6.28 26.10 4.22
C ALA A 157 5.58 27.39 3.75
N SER A 158 5.13 28.23 4.69
CA SER A 158 4.51 29.53 4.38
C SER A 158 5.45 30.42 3.59
N GLU A 159 6.72 30.52 3.99
CA GLU A 159 7.72 31.32 3.28
C GLU A 159 7.92 30.83 1.84
N ALA A 160 8.03 29.51 1.64
CA ALA A 160 8.16 28.95 0.30
C ALA A 160 6.98 29.32 -0.61
N ALA A 161 5.74 29.23 -0.10
CA ALA A 161 4.54 29.66 -0.81
C ALA A 161 4.53 31.17 -1.10
N LEU A 162 5.06 32.01 -0.21
CA LEU A 162 5.24 33.45 -0.44
C LEU A 162 6.31 33.74 -1.51
N GLU A 163 7.32 32.88 -1.66
CA GLU A 163 8.29 32.93 -2.77
C GLU A 163 7.78 32.34 -4.09
N GLY A 164 6.51 31.93 -4.10
CA GLY A 164 5.81 31.38 -5.26
C GLY A 164 6.11 29.91 -5.52
N ILE A 165 6.62 29.17 -4.52
CA ILE A 165 6.88 27.74 -4.61
C ILE A 165 5.77 26.98 -3.87
N PRO A 166 5.10 25.99 -4.49
CA PRO A 166 4.18 25.11 -3.78
C PRO A 166 4.85 24.46 -2.56
N SER A 167 4.12 24.30 -1.46
CA SER A 167 4.71 23.81 -0.21
C SER A 167 3.78 22.92 0.61
N ILE A 168 4.40 22.03 1.39
CA ILE A 168 3.72 21.15 2.35
C ILE A 168 4.45 21.19 3.70
N ALA A 169 3.71 21.29 4.78
CA ALA A 169 4.19 21.11 6.16
C ALA A 169 3.69 19.77 6.70
N PHE A 170 4.60 18.88 7.11
CA PHE A 170 4.29 17.58 7.71
C PHE A 170 4.64 17.57 9.20
N SER A 171 3.77 16.97 10.01
CA SER A 171 3.93 16.90 11.46
C SER A 171 3.28 15.63 11.99
N GLY A 172 3.76 15.08 13.11
CA GLY A 172 3.19 13.85 13.65
C GLY A 172 3.41 13.70 15.15
N ALA A 173 2.45 13.08 15.83
CA ALA A 173 2.58 12.77 17.25
C ALA A 173 3.26 11.41 17.43
N GLY A 174 4.26 11.36 18.31
CA GLY A 174 5.02 10.15 18.63
C GLY A 174 6.50 10.27 18.31
N GLY A 175 7.30 9.41 18.95
CA GLY A 175 8.74 9.42 18.84
C GLY A 175 9.43 10.50 19.69
N SER A 176 10.74 10.53 19.62
CA SER A 176 11.60 11.54 20.24
C SER A 176 12.67 11.96 19.25
N GLN A 177 13.11 13.21 19.33
CA GLN A 177 14.19 13.72 18.50
C GLN A 177 15.47 12.99 18.87
N VAL A 178 16.00 12.23 17.91
CA VAL A 178 17.23 11.45 18.06
C VAL A 178 18.17 11.78 16.90
N SER A 179 19.46 11.59 17.13
CA SER A 179 20.49 11.79 16.12
C SER A 179 20.24 10.91 14.89
N PHE A 180 20.49 11.44 13.69
CA PHE A 180 20.45 10.68 12.44
C PHE A 180 21.35 9.44 12.43
N THR A 181 22.37 9.40 13.29
CA THR A 181 23.24 8.22 13.46
C THR A 181 22.50 7.01 14.04
N THR A 182 21.31 7.18 14.61
CA THR A 182 20.49 6.06 15.11
C THR A 182 19.63 5.41 14.03
N LEU A 183 19.65 5.91 12.78
CA LEU A 183 18.85 5.35 11.69
C LEU A 183 19.21 3.89 11.36
N THR A 184 20.40 3.42 11.74
CA THR A 184 20.79 2.00 11.61
C THR A 184 20.16 1.11 12.68
N GLN A 185 19.55 1.68 13.73
CA GLN A 185 18.88 0.95 14.81
C GLN A 185 17.40 0.77 14.47
N THR A 186 17.10 -0.24 13.67
CA THR A 186 15.75 -0.49 13.10
C THR A 186 14.68 -0.86 14.13
N THR A 187 15.08 -1.17 15.37
CA THR A 187 14.16 -1.48 16.48
C THR A 187 13.87 -0.29 17.38
N LEU A 188 14.56 0.85 17.20
CA LEU A 188 14.34 2.05 17.99
C LEU A 188 13.01 2.70 17.59
N ALA A 189 12.13 2.96 18.57
CA ALA A 189 10.81 3.53 18.33
C ALA A 189 10.84 4.85 17.53
N SER A 190 11.83 5.72 17.79
CA SER A 190 12.02 6.95 17.02
C SER A 190 12.41 6.71 15.56
N THR A 191 13.22 5.67 15.28
CA THR A 191 13.61 5.28 13.91
C THR A 191 12.40 4.72 13.16
N ILE A 192 11.60 3.88 13.81
CA ILE A 192 10.34 3.35 13.24
C ILE A 192 9.38 4.51 12.93
N THR A 193 9.23 5.45 13.86
CA THR A 193 8.38 6.64 13.67
C THR A 193 8.86 7.49 12.49
N ALA A 194 10.17 7.74 12.39
CA ALA A 194 10.77 8.47 11.28
C ALA A 194 10.49 7.80 9.92
N GLU A 195 10.59 6.48 9.85
CA GLU A 195 10.29 5.72 8.63
C GLU A 195 8.81 5.82 8.24
N ILE A 196 7.91 5.65 9.20
CA ILE A 196 6.46 5.77 8.96
C ILE A 196 6.11 7.17 8.44
N PHE A 197 6.55 8.22 9.13
CA PHE A 197 6.24 9.60 8.76
C PHE A 197 6.83 9.98 7.39
N SER A 198 8.06 9.56 7.10
CA SER A 198 8.69 9.79 5.80
C SER A 198 7.92 9.12 4.66
N ASN A 199 7.44 7.89 4.86
CA ASN A 199 6.65 7.18 3.87
C ASN A 199 5.25 7.81 3.67
N LEU A 200 4.63 8.33 4.74
CA LEU A 200 3.39 9.11 4.63
C LEU A 200 3.58 10.40 3.85
N ALA A 201 4.64 11.15 4.16
CA ALA A 201 5.00 12.38 3.47
C ALA A 201 5.27 12.13 1.98
N LEU A 202 5.99 11.05 1.66
CA LEU A 202 6.24 10.61 0.30
C LEU A 202 4.94 10.27 -0.44
N ASN A 203 4.01 9.55 0.20
CA ASN A 203 2.75 9.14 -0.43
C ASN A 203 1.89 10.35 -0.83
N LEU A 204 1.76 11.35 0.06
CA LEU A 204 1.02 12.56 -0.26
C LEU A 204 1.77 13.41 -1.30
N THR A 205 3.09 13.52 -1.21
CA THR A 205 3.89 14.27 -2.19
C THR A 205 3.80 13.67 -3.59
N ASN A 206 3.91 12.34 -3.70
CA ASN A 206 3.72 11.62 -4.97
C ASN A 206 2.35 11.90 -5.57
N THR A 207 1.32 11.96 -4.73
CA THR A 207 -0.04 12.29 -5.17
C THR A 207 -0.11 13.71 -5.73
N LEU A 208 0.45 14.68 -5.01
CA LEU A 208 0.45 16.07 -5.42
C LEU A 208 1.22 16.27 -6.73
N VAL A 209 2.42 15.70 -6.85
CA VAL A 209 3.24 15.81 -8.07
C VAL A 209 2.55 15.16 -9.27
N LYS A 210 1.87 14.03 -9.07
CA LYS A 210 1.08 13.35 -10.13
C LYS A 210 -0.10 14.18 -10.62
N SER A 211 -0.63 15.11 -9.82
CA SER A 211 -1.70 16.02 -10.26
C SER A 211 -1.25 17.01 -11.36
N GLY A 212 0.07 17.17 -11.54
CA GLY A 212 0.66 18.08 -12.51
C GLY A 212 0.81 19.51 -11.98
N ALA A 213 1.71 20.27 -12.59
CA ALA A 213 1.92 21.67 -12.23
C ALA A 213 0.79 22.57 -12.80
N PRO A 214 0.38 23.64 -12.09
CA PRO A 214 0.84 24.03 -10.76
C PRO A 214 0.28 23.10 -9.67
N PHE A 215 1.17 22.62 -8.79
CA PHE A 215 0.81 21.65 -7.74
C PHE A 215 -0.20 22.22 -6.75
N LEU A 216 -0.05 23.50 -6.39
CA LEU A 216 -0.96 24.24 -5.51
C LEU A 216 -1.15 25.66 -6.08
N PRO A 217 -2.28 26.33 -5.76
CA PRO A 217 -2.44 27.73 -6.11
C PRO A 217 -1.38 28.62 -5.43
N PRO A 218 -1.03 29.77 -6.04
CA PRO A 218 -0.09 30.72 -5.44
C PRO A 218 -0.51 31.15 -4.03
N GLY A 219 0.45 31.23 -3.10
CA GLY A 219 0.21 31.65 -1.72
C GLY A 219 -0.59 30.64 -0.87
N ILE A 220 -0.82 29.42 -1.38
CA ILE A 220 -1.51 28.34 -0.66
C ILE A 220 -0.52 27.22 -0.33
N SER A 221 -0.64 26.68 0.89
CA SER A 221 0.17 25.57 1.38
C SER A 221 -0.72 24.52 2.06
N LEU A 222 -0.18 23.31 2.20
CA LEU A 222 -0.83 22.22 2.94
C LEU A 222 -0.22 22.08 4.34
N ASN A 223 -1.07 21.87 5.35
CA ASN A 223 -0.70 21.45 6.71
C ASN A 223 -1.15 20.01 6.92
N VAL A 224 -0.25 19.12 7.28
CA VAL A 224 -0.51 17.68 7.35
C VAL A 224 -0.07 17.14 8.70
N ASN A 225 -1.00 16.50 9.42
CA ASN A 225 -0.72 15.97 10.76
C ASN A 225 -1.03 14.48 10.88
N PHE A 226 -0.07 13.70 11.37
CA PHE A 226 -0.17 12.27 11.63
C PHE A 226 -0.59 12.00 13.08
N GLY A 227 -1.81 11.47 13.28
CA GLY A 227 -2.35 11.11 14.58
C GLY A 227 -1.66 9.90 15.24
N SER A 228 -1.78 9.78 16.56
CA SER A 228 -1.07 8.77 17.38
C SER A 228 -1.95 7.99 18.37
N ASN A 229 -3.27 7.92 18.15
CA ASN A 229 -4.23 7.46 19.17
C ASN A 229 -4.26 5.93 19.43
N SER A 230 -3.35 5.15 18.85
CA SER A 230 -3.19 3.69 19.01
C SER A 230 -1.94 3.26 18.23
N PRO A 231 -1.35 2.06 18.42
CA PRO A 231 -0.26 1.62 17.55
C PRO A 231 -0.66 1.70 16.07
N CYS A 232 0.03 2.56 15.33
CA CYS A 232 -0.02 2.68 13.88
C CYS A 232 1.26 2.03 13.34
N PRO A 233 1.24 0.71 13.04
CA PRO A 233 2.46 -0.06 12.83
C PRO A 233 3.18 0.28 11.52
N SER A 234 2.52 0.94 10.57
CA SER A 234 3.10 1.29 9.28
C SER A 234 2.39 2.49 8.63
N ALA A 235 2.97 3.02 7.56
CA ALA A 235 2.36 4.10 6.77
C ALA A 235 1.05 3.67 6.08
N SER A 236 0.86 2.40 5.73
CA SER A 236 -0.39 1.91 5.13
C SER A 236 -1.55 1.85 6.12
N SER A 237 -1.27 1.89 7.42
CA SER A 237 -2.29 1.98 8.47
C SER A 237 -2.99 3.34 8.49
N TYR A 238 -2.40 4.38 7.87
CA TYR A 238 -2.97 5.73 7.93
C TYR A 238 -4.00 6.00 6.82
N LYS A 239 -5.09 6.67 7.20
CA LYS A 239 -6.05 7.25 6.26
C LYS A 239 -5.86 8.76 6.16
N PHE A 240 -5.70 9.27 4.94
CA PHE A 240 -5.68 10.72 4.71
C PHE A 240 -7.10 11.29 4.69
N VAL A 241 -7.33 12.32 5.50
CA VAL A 241 -8.63 13.00 5.62
C VAL A 241 -8.43 14.48 5.35
N LEU A 242 -9.16 15.01 4.37
CA LEU A 242 -9.21 16.45 4.14
C LEU A 242 -9.97 17.11 5.29
N THR A 243 -9.37 18.12 5.90
CA THR A 243 -9.86 18.80 7.10
C THR A 243 -9.75 20.32 6.98
N ARG A 244 -10.39 21.02 7.92
CA ARG A 244 -10.07 22.43 8.23
C ARG A 244 -9.06 22.50 9.37
N LEU A 245 -8.26 23.55 9.43
CA LEU A 245 -7.39 23.81 10.59
C LEU A 245 -8.24 23.92 11.86
N VAL A 246 -9.29 24.75 11.82
CA VAL A 246 -10.21 24.97 12.93
C VAL A 246 -11.66 24.73 12.52
N ALA A 247 -12.49 24.35 13.49
CA ALA A 247 -13.90 24.11 13.23
C ALA A 247 -14.57 25.40 12.74
N SER A 248 -15.11 25.38 11.52
CA SER A 248 -15.92 26.48 11.00
C SER A 248 -17.40 26.18 11.17
N THR A 249 -18.16 27.21 11.52
CA THR A 249 -19.63 27.19 11.55
C THR A 249 -20.26 27.84 10.32
N SER A 250 -19.44 28.35 9.37
CA SER A 250 -19.92 29.09 8.21
C SER A 250 -19.14 28.76 6.92
N GLY A 251 -19.87 28.69 5.81
CA GLY A 251 -19.36 28.33 4.48
C GLY A 251 -19.72 26.91 4.04
N THR A 252 -19.81 26.70 2.74
CA THR A 252 -19.95 25.38 2.12
C THR A 252 -18.58 24.87 1.71
N ASP A 253 -18.13 23.77 2.30
CA ASP A 253 -16.90 23.08 1.90
C ASP A 253 -17.10 22.27 0.62
N VAL A 254 -15.98 21.78 0.07
CA VAL A 254 -16.01 20.75 -0.95
C VAL A 254 -16.77 19.53 -0.43
N THR A 255 -17.74 19.06 -1.20
CA THR A 255 -18.47 17.84 -0.87
C THR A 255 -17.59 16.62 -1.12
N THR A 256 -17.38 15.82 -0.09
CA THR A 256 -16.71 14.52 -0.14
C THR A 256 -17.64 13.44 0.42
N CYS A 257 -17.29 12.16 0.27
CA CYS A 257 -18.14 11.06 0.77
C CYS A 257 -18.44 11.22 2.28
N GLY A 258 -19.72 11.45 2.61
CA GLY A 258 -20.20 11.48 4.00
C GLY A 258 -20.09 12.82 4.73
N ASN A 259 -19.44 13.84 4.16
CA ASN A 259 -19.22 15.13 4.84
C ASN A 259 -20.38 16.13 4.72
N LYS A 260 -21.36 15.88 3.83
CA LYS A 260 -22.51 16.76 3.56
C LYS A 260 -22.12 18.23 3.28
N GLY A 261 -20.95 18.48 2.69
CA GLY A 261 -20.44 19.82 2.42
C GLY A 261 -19.87 20.56 3.63
N GLN A 262 -19.50 19.84 4.70
CA GLN A 262 -18.81 20.37 5.87
C GLN A 262 -17.62 19.47 6.24
N LEU A 263 -16.41 20.01 6.18
CA LEU A 263 -15.22 19.30 6.64
C LEU A 263 -15.13 19.36 8.18
N THR A 264 -14.63 18.29 8.78
CA THR A 264 -14.26 18.28 10.20
C THR A 264 -12.95 19.05 10.40
N ASP A 265 -12.71 19.56 11.62
CA ASP A 265 -11.42 20.13 11.97
C ASP A 265 -10.36 19.05 12.28
N GLU A 266 -9.09 19.42 12.20
CA GLU A 266 -7.94 18.53 12.40
C GLU A 266 -7.95 17.82 13.77
N ARG A 267 -8.28 18.55 14.85
CA ARG A 267 -8.25 17.99 16.22
C ARG A 267 -9.33 16.95 16.38
N THR A 268 -10.52 17.25 15.90
CA THR A 268 -11.64 16.32 15.89
C THR A 268 -11.33 15.09 15.04
N ALA A 269 -10.74 15.26 13.86
CA ALA A 269 -10.41 14.14 12.97
C ALA A 269 -9.39 13.19 13.61
N ILE A 270 -8.28 13.72 14.14
CA ILE A 270 -7.28 12.91 14.85
C ILE A 270 -7.87 12.26 16.10
N GLY A 271 -8.70 12.99 16.85
CA GLY A 271 -9.31 12.52 18.10
C GLY A 271 -10.34 11.39 17.94
N ARG A 272 -10.95 11.23 16.76
CA ARG A 272 -12.05 10.27 16.53
C ARG A 272 -11.59 8.86 16.18
N GLU A 273 -10.52 8.73 15.43
CA GLU A 273 -10.04 7.45 14.90
C GLU A 273 -8.52 7.35 15.01
N SER A 274 -8.03 6.13 15.19
CA SER A 274 -6.59 5.84 15.16
C SER A 274 -6.05 5.93 13.74
N CYS A 275 -4.78 6.29 13.60
CA CYS A 275 -4.07 6.35 12.32
C CYS A 275 -4.76 7.24 11.27
N ILE A 276 -5.15 8.44 11.68
CA ILE A 276 -5.61 9.49 10.76
C ILE A 276 -4.45 10.41 10.41
N ALA A 277 -4.28 10.69 9.13
CA ALA A 277 -3.44 11.76 8.61
C ALA A 277 -4.36 12.89 8.12
N THR A 278 -4.40 14.00 8.84
CA THR A 278 -5.22 15.15 8.42
C THR A 278 -4.48 15.96 7.36
N VAL A 279 -5.21 16.52 6.41
CA VAL A 279 -4.70 17.41 5.37
C VAL A 279 -5.56 18.67 5.37
N SER A 280 -5.01 19.79 5.79
CA SER A 280 -5.69 21.08 5.76
C SER A 280 -5.00 22.03 4.78
N VAL A 281 -5.79 22.88 4.16
CA VAL A 281 -5.31 23.88 3.20
C VAL A 281 -5.31 25.23 3.90
N PHE A 282 -4.20 25.96 3.81
CA PHE A 282 -4.09 27.26 4.47
C PHE A 282 -3.48 28.33 3.56
N ASN A 283 -3.85 29.59 3.82
CA ASN A 283 -3.23 30.74 3.17
C ASN A 283 -1.88 31.05 3.83
N ALA A 284 -0.80 31.07 3.06
CA ALA A 284 0.56 31.22 3.57
C ALA A 284 0.82 32.58 4.27
N SER A 285 0.13 33.64 3.85
CA SER A 285 0.27 34.97 4.47
C SER A 285 -0.41 35.05 5.83
N THR A 286 -1.63 34.51 5.94
CA THR A 286 -2.43 34.62 7.17
C THR A 286 -2.28 33.43 8.10
N LYS A 287 -1.79 32.28 7.58
CA LYS A 287 -1.76 30.98 8.24
C LYS A 287 -3.14 30.52 8.75
N ALA A 288 -4.19 30.93 8.04
CA ALA A 288 -5.59 30.59 8.34
C ALA A 288 -6.20 29.71 7.24
N ASP A 289 -7.33 29.08 7.56
CA ASP A 289 -8.12 28.28 6.61
C ASP A 289 -8.48 29.11 5.37
N VAL A 290 -8.33 28.52 4.19
CA VAL A 290 -8.87 29.09 2.95
C VAL A 290 -10.40 29.04 2.98
N GLY A 291 -11.03 30.17 3.28
CA GLY A 291 -12.49 30.28 3.39
C GLY A 291 -12.97 31.14 4.56
N GLU A 292 -12.08 31.58 5.45
CA GLU A 292 -12.36 32.59 6.47
C GLU A 292 -12.27 34.00 5.85
N PRO A 293 -13.34 34.83 5.88
CA PRO A 293 -13.29 36.18 5.36
C PRO A 293 -12.56 37.09 6.34
N THR A 294 -11.23 37.11 6.28
CA THR A 294 -10.43 38.15 6.93
C THR A 294 -10.09 39.24 5.91
N GLN A 295 -10.98 40.25 5.86
CA GLN A 295 -10.82 41.58 5.27
C GLN A 295 -10.42 41.68 3.78
N ALA A 296 -11.41 42.09 2.98
CA ALA A 296 -11.32 42.90 1.76
C ALA A 296 -10.11 42.67 0.83
N VAL A 297 -10.20 41.66 -0.04
CA VAL A 297 -9.49 41.63 -1.33
C VAL A 297 -10.50 41.27 -2.43
N PRO A 298 -10.48 41.91 -3.62
CA PRO A 298 -11.57 41.83 -4.58
C PRO A 298 -11.73 40.42 -5.16
N HIS A 299 -13.00 40.07 -5.42
CA HIS A 299 -13.46 38.81 -5.99
C HIS A 299 -12.68 38.36 -7.23
N HIS A 300 -11.77 37.40 -7.04
CA HIS A 300 -11.48 36.36 -8.04
C HIS A 300 -11.67 35.01 -7.37
N THR A 301 -12.89 34.49 -7.45
CA THR A 301 -13.29 33.17 -6.96
C THR A 301 -12.57 32.09 -7.77
N THR A 302 -11.33 31.77 -7.39
CA THR A 302 -10.60 30.64 -7.97
C THR A 302 -10.92 29.42 -7.12
N GLN A 303 -11.93 28.65 -7.55
CA GLN A 303 -12.19 27.34 -6.96
C GLN A 303 -11.02 26.39 -7.27
N LEU A 304 -10.45 25.80 -6.22
CA LEU A 304 -9.41 24.80 -6.31
C LEU A 304 -10.01 23.52 -6.91
N ARG A 305 -9.84 23.34 -8.23
CA ARG A 305 -10.33 22.18 -8.97
C ARG A 305 -9.21 21.15 -9.04
N ILE A 306 -9.19 20.21 -8.10
CA ILE A 306 -8.35 19.00 -8.22
C ILE A 306 -9.04 18.11 -9.25
N GLN A 307 -8.63 18.20 -10.52
CA GLN A 307 -9.06 17.28 -11.57
C GLN A 307 -8.04 16.16 -11.71
N SER A 308 -8.50 14.93 -11.46
CA SER A 308 -7.77 13.71 -11.76
C SER A 308 -7.95 13.34 -13.23
N THR A 309 -6.85 13.13 -13.95
CA THR A 309 -6.86 12.61 -15.32
C THR A 309 -6.36 11.17 -15.42
N SER A 310 -6.45 10.38 -14.34
CA SER A 310 -6.36 8.92 -14.45
C SER A 310 -6.97 8.20 -13.23
N GLY A 311 -8.29 8.02 -13.25
CA GLY A 311 -9.04 6.87 -12.71
C GLY A 311 -8.79 6.35 -11.28
N ARG A 312 -8.07 7.06 -10.41
CA ARG A 312 -7.89 6.72 -8.99
C ARG A 312 -7.87 8.01 -8.18
N ASP A 313 -9.05 8.41 -7.74
CA ASP A 313 -9.25 9.70 -7.09
C ASP A 313 -9.00 9.56 -5.58
N LEU A 314 -7.98 10.29 -5.10
CA LEU A 314 -8.17 11.08 -3.90
C LEU A 314 -9.33 12.03 -4.15
N ILE A 315 -10.27 12.09 -3.20
CA ILE A 315 -11.53 12.84 -3.26
C ILE A 315 -12.53 12.22 -4.23
N SER A 316 -13.35 11.31 -3.70
CA SER A 316 -14.44 10.64 -4.41
C SER A 316 -15.54 11.63 -4.82
N PHE A 317 -15.72 11.83 -6.13
CA PHE A 317 -16.90 12.48 -6.72
C PHE A 317 -17.90 11.42 -7.21
N CYS A 318 -19.17 11.59 -6.85
CA CYS A 318 -20.30 10.86 -7.45
C CYS A 318 -20.65 11.48 -8.81
N ILE A 319 -20.58 10.70 -9.89
CA ILE A 319 -21.33 10.99 -11.12
C ILE A 319 -22.20 9.77 -11.47
N GLN A 320 -23.51 9.99 -11.48
CA GLN A 320 -24.47 9.20 -12.22
C GLN A 320 -24.26 9.45 -13.72
N SER A 321 -24.08 8.42 -14.56
CA SER A 321 -24.75 8.35 -15.89
C SER A 321 -24.47 7.06 -16.66
N THR A 322 -25.56 6.33 -16.85
CA THR A 322 -26.11 5.81 -18.10
C THR A 322 -25.43 6.17 -19.45
N VAL A 323 -25.25 5.13 -20.27
CA VAL A 323 -25.19 5.03 -21.75
C VAL A 323 -24.05 5.75 -22.49
N ILE A 324 -23.14 4.99 -23.12
CA ILE A 324 -23.06 4.74 -24.58
C ILE A 324 -21.82 3.89 -24.86
N MET A 325 -22.08 2.66 -25.30
CA MET A 325 -21.14 1.75 -25.94
C MET A 325 -21.35 1.87 -27.45
N LYS A 326 -20.28 2.07 -28.24
CA LYS A 326 -19.97 1.37 -29.51
C LYS A 326 -19.01 2.16 -30.41
N LEU A 327 -18.27 1.36 -31.21
CA LEU A 327 -17.44 1.69 -32.38
C LEU A 327 -16.00 2.08 -32.04
N PHE A 328 -15.07 1.11 -32.06
CA PHE A 328 -14.28 0.78 -33.26
C PHE A 328 -13.41 -0.45 -32.96
N THR A 329 -13.74 -1.58 -33.59
CA THR A 329 -12.91 -2.78 -33.68
C THR A 329 -12.21 -2.82 -35.03
N SER A 330 -11.01 -3.41 -35.01
CA SER A 330 -10.21 -3.91 -36.15
C SER A 330 -9.43 -2.91 -37.00
N VAL A 331 -8.14 -2.81 -36.72
CA VAL A 331 -7.02 -3.31 -37.57
C VAL A 331 -5.72 -2.85 -36.88
N TYR A 332 -4.91 -3.80 -36.43
CA TYR A 332 -3.43 -3.79 -36.29
C TYR A 332 -3.05 -4.87 -35.27
N LEU A 333 -3.16 -6.11 -35.72
CA LEU A 333 -2.56 -7.28 -35.10
C LEU A 333 -1.30 -7.60 -35.91
N SER A 334 -0.12 -7.16 -35.45
CA SER A 334 1.12 -7.96 -35.43
C SER A 334 2.34 -7.14 -34.98
N LEU A 335 2.95 -7.62 -33.88
CA LEU A 335 4.32 -7.41 -33.39
C LEU A 335 4.75 -6.01 -32.91
N ALA A 336 4.43 -5.73 -31.64
CA ALA A 336 5.35 -5.10 -30.69
C ALA A 336 4.90 -5.41 -29.24
N LEU A 337 5.25 -6.59 -28.72
CA LEU A 337 5.18 -6.88 -27.28
C LEU A 337 6.37 -6.18 -26.60
N VAL A 338 6.14 -5.01 -26.01
CA VAL A 338 6.98 -4.51 -24.92
C VAL A 338 6.03 -4.32 -23.74
N THR A 339 6.19 -5.21 -22.76
CA THR A 339 5.35 -5.33 -21.57
C THR A 339 5.51 -4.10 -20.68
N LEU A 340 4.42 -3.33 -20.53
CA LEU A 340 4.22 -2.43 -19.41
C LEU A 340 4.23 -3.27 -18.13
N SER A 341 5.32 -3.26 -17.37
CA SER A 341 5.29 -3.81 -16.01
C SER A 341 4.51 -2.84 -15.13
N SER A 342 3.21 -3.10 -14.94
CA SER A 342 2.55 -2.78 -13.68
C SER A 342 3.44 -3.27 -12.54
N ALA A 343 3.52 -2.56 -11.41
CA ALA A 343 4.04 -3.19 -10.20
C ALA A 343 3.21 -4.45 -9.99
N GLN A 344 3.89 -5.59 -10.01
CA GLN A 344 3.26 -6.90 -10.05
C GLN A 344 2.72 -7.19 -8.63
N THR A 345 1.42 -7.50 -8.50
CA THR A 345 0.86 -7.85 -7.18
C THR A 345 1.55 -9.10 -6.65
N LYS A 346 2.07 -9.02 -5.42
CA LYS A 346 2.91 -10.04 -4.82
C LYS A 346 2.09 -11.02 -4.02
N VAL A 347 2.13 -12.28 -4.41
CA VAL A 347 1.25 -13.33 -3.88
C VAL A 347 2.08 -14.42 -3.23
N VAL A 348 1.80 -14.71 -1.96
CA VAL A 348 2.18 -15.99 -1.36
C VAL A 348 1.04 -16.98 -1.62
N LEU A 349 1.35 -18.05 -2.34
CA LEU A 349 0.45 -19.18 -2.59
C LEU A 349 0.77 -20.31 -1.63
N THR A 350 -0.24 -20.88 -0.98
CA THR A 350 -0.13 -22.02 -0.05
C THR A 350 -1.32 -22.96 -0.21
N ASN A 351 -1.32 -24.11 0.46
CA ASN A 351 -2.48 -25.00 0.63
C ASN A 351 -2.25 -25.94 1.83
N ASP A 352 -3.16 -26.88 2.04
CA ASP A 352 -2.95 -28.04 2.91
C ASP A 352 -2.89 -29.39 2.20
N ASP A 353 -3.17 -29.47 0.90
CA ASP A 353 -3.03 -30.71 0.13
C ASP A 353 -1.59 -31.11 -0.15
N GLY A 354 -0.65 -30.16 -0.12
CA GLY A 354 0.77 -30.41 -0.36
C GLY A 354 1.31 -29.72 -1.61
N TRP A 355 2.61 -29.43 -1.60
CA TRP A 355 3.29 -28.60 -2.61
C TRP A 355 3.42 -29.28 -4.00
N ALA A 356 3.35 -30.61 -4.04
CA ALA A 356 3.56 -31.40 -5.25
C ALA A 356 2.25 -31.84 -5.93
N VAL A 357 1.12 -31.30 -5.48
CA VAL A 357 -0.21 -31.62 -6.02
C VAL A 357 -0.49 -30.81 -7.28
N ALA A 358 -1.16 -31.43 -8.26
CA ALA A 358 -1.49 -30.79 -9.53
C ALA A 358 -2.26 -29.47 -9.40
N GLN A 359 -3.21 -29.37 -8.46
CA GLN A 359 -4.07 -28.20 -8.34
C GLN A 359 -3.30 -26.93 -7.95
N ILE A 360 -2.45 -26.96 -6.92
CA ILE A 360 -1.66 -25.78 -6.52
C ILE A 360 -0.58 -25.42 -7.54
N ARG A 361 -0.06 -26.41 -8.29
CA ARG A 361 0.94 -26.16 -9.34
C ARG A 361 0.32 -25.52 -10.58
N ASP A 362 -0.88 -25.94 -10.97
CA ASP A 362 -1.66 -25.24 -12.01
C ASP A 362 -2.00 -23.81 -11.58
N GLU A 363 -2.43 -23.63 -10.33
CA GLU A 363 -2.73 -22.30 -9.78
C GLU A 363 -1.51 -21.38 -9.76
N TYR A 364 -0.34 -21.89 -9.36
CA TYR A 364 0.94 -21.16 -9.39
C TYR A 364 1.30 -20.68 -10.81
N GLU A 365 1.27 -21.58 -11.79
CA GLU A 365 1.62 -21.24 -13.18
C GLU A 365 0.61 -20.25 -13.78
N ALA A 366 -0.68 -20.42 -13.50
CA ALA A 366 -1.72 -19.54 -14.00
C ALA A 366 -1.68 -18.14 -13.37
N LEU A 367 -1.41 -18.02 -12.06
CA LEU A 367 -1.21 -16.73 -11.39
C LEU A 367 0.04 -16.03 -11.97
N LYS A 368 1.15 -16.75 -12.16
CA LYS A 368 2.33 -16.18 -12.83
C LYS A 368 2.00 -15.71 -14.25
N ALA A 369 1.32 -16.53 -15.03
CA ALA A 369 0.92 -16.20 -16.40
C ALA A 369 -0.05 -15.01 -16.48
N ALA A 370 -0.89 -14.82 -15.46
CA ALA A 370 -1.77 -13.67 -15.32
C ALA A 370 -1.05 -12.39 -14.88
N GLY A 371 0.26 -12.45 -14.60
CA GLY A 371 1.07 -11.30 -14.24
C GLY A 371 1.08 -11.02 -12.74
N TYR A 372 0.97 -12.02 -11.87
CA TYR A 372 1.23 -11.91 -10.42
C TYR A 372 2.66 -12.34 -10.07
N ASP A 373 3.30 -11.68 -9.09
CA ASP A 373 4.64 -12.04 -8.60
C ASP A 373 4.46 -13.08 -7.49
N VAL A 374 4.53 -14.37 -7.86
CA VAL A 374 4.11 -15.46 -6.99
C VAL A 374 5.30 -16.16 -6.35
N VAL A 375 5.14 -16.55 -5.09
CA VAL A 375 5.95 -17.56 -4.42
C VAL A 375 5.04 -18.61 -3.78
N LEU A 376 5.30 -19.89 -4.02
CA LEU A 376 4.55 -21.00 -3.44
C LEU A 376 5.30 -21.51 -2.20
N SER A 377 4.60 -21.61 -1.08
CA SER A 377 5.08 -22.19 0.16
C SER A 377 4.01 -23.10 0.76
N ALA A 378 4.16 -24.41 0.64
CA ALA A 378 3.13 -25.38 1.02
C ALA A 378 3.73 -26.58 1.78
N PRO A 379 2.92 -27.37 2.50
CA PRO A 379 3.40 -28.57 3.16
C PRO A 379 4.10 -29.57 2.23
N ALA A 380 5.12 -30.24 2.75
CA ALA A 380 5.84 -31.34 2.09
C ALA A 380 4.93 -32.53 1.74
N VAL A 381 3.89 -32.75 2.55
CA VAL A 381 2.89 -33.82 2.39
C VAL A 381 1.51 -33.27 2.74
N ASN A 382 0.45 -33.95 2.30
CA ASN A 382 -0.93 -33.61 2.65
C ASN A 382 -1.14 -33.48 4.18
N LYS A 383 -1.73 -32.35 4.56
CA LYS A 383 -2.10 -31.94 5.92
C LYS A 383 -3.57 -31.48 5.99
N SER A 384 -4.43 -32.00 5.12
CA SER A 384 -5.88 -31.81 5.22
C SER A 384 -6.39 -32.16 6.62
N GLY A 385 -7.36 -31.40 7.12
CA GLY A 385 -8.00 -31.66 8.43
C GLY A 385 -7.18 -31.23 9.66
N THR A 386 -6.08 -30.49 9.48
CA THR A 386 -5.18 -30.08 10.57
C THR A 386 -5.53 -28.72 11.19
N GLY A 387 -6.54 -28.02 10.67
CA GLY A 387 -7.01 -26.75 11.19
C GLY A 387 -5.89 -25.71 11.23
N SER A 388 -5.65 -25.15 12.42
CA SER A 388 -4.56 -24.18 12.66
C SER A 388 -3.39 -24.80 13.44
N SER A 389 -3.14 -26.09 13.27
CA SER A 389 -1.99 -26.77 13.91
C SER A 389 -0.68 -26.15 13.44
N THR A 390 0.32 -26.17 14.34
CA THR A 390 1.68 -25.67 14.09
C THR A 390 2.68 -26.68 14.65
N ALA A 391 3.82 -26.79 14.00
CA ALA A 391 4.97 -27.55 14.46
C ALA A 391 6.25 -26.88 13.94
N THR A 392 7.33 -26.97 14.71
CA THR A 392 8.65 -26.60 14.21
C THR A 392 8.99 -27.49 13.01
N PRO A 393 9.32 -26.93 11.83
CA PRO A 393 9.75 -27.71 10.69
C PRO A 393 10.98 -28.56 11.05
N THR A 394 10.95 -29.83 10.66
CA THR A 394 12.04 -30.78 10.90
C THR A 394 12.50 -31.39 9.58
N THR A 395 13.73 -31.90 9.54
CA THR A 395 14.23 -32.69 8.40
C THR A 395 13.23 -33.75 7.96
N VAL A 396 13.13 -33.97 6.65
CA VAL A 396 12.22 -34.96 6.06
C VAL A 396 12.61 -36.37 6.51
N THR A 397 11.72 -37.06 7.21
CA THR A 397 11.98 -38.43 7.70
C THR A 397 11.49 -39.51 6.75
N SER A 398 10.54 -39.19 5.88
CA SER A 398 9.96 -40.07 4.86
C SER A 398 9.73 -39.27 3.58
N ALA A 399 9.83 -39.90 2.40
CA ALA A 399 9.65 -39.22 1.13
C ALA A 399 8.36 -38.39 1.10
N CYS A 400 8.45 -37.18 0.51
CA CYS A 400 7.29 -36.33 0.27
C CYS A 400 6.30 -37.01 -0.70
N GLU A 401 5.11 -36.41 -0.83
CA GLU A 401 4.14 -36.87 -1.82
C GLU A 401 4.74 -36.95 -3.21
N PHE A 402 4.43 -38.05 -3.90
CA PHE A 402 4.91 -38.35 -5.25
C PHE A 402 6.44 -38.40 -5.37
N ASN A 403 7.16 -38.70 -4.27
CA ASN A 403 8.62 -38.69 -4.19
C ASN A 403 9.24 -37.34 -4.56
N SER A 404 8.50 -36.25 -4.35
CA SER A 404 8.93 -34.88 -4.68
C SER A 404 10.11 -34.39 -3.82
N CYS A 405 10.35 -35.02 -2.68
CA CYS A 405 11.53 -34.89 -1.83
C CYS A 405 11.81 -36.27 -1.18
N GLN A 406 13.02 -36.47 -0.66
CA GLN A 406 13.51 -37.72 -0.11
C GLN A 406 13.73 -37.66 1.41
N SER A 407 13.78 -38.83 2.05
CA SER A 407 14.22 -38.93 3.45
C SER A 407 15.65 -38.39 3.58
N GLY A 408 15.88 -37.53 4.57
CA GLY A 408 17.13 -36.79 4.77
C GLY A 408 17.14 -35.39 4.18
N ASP A 409 16.16 -35.02 3.34
CA ASP A 409 16.08 -33.66 2.80
C ASP A 409 15.80 -32.63 3.92
N PRO A 410 16.24 -31.37 3.74
CA PRO A 410 16.05 -30.31 4.74
C PRO A 410 14.57 -30.06 5.10
N ALA A 411 14.34 -29.42 6.24
CA ALA A 411 13.01 -29.09 6.73
C ALA A 411 12.22 -28.20 5.75
N GLU A 412 12.91 -27.31 5.05
CA GLU A 412 12.38 -26.52 3.95
C GLU A 412 13.26 -26.67 2.71
N GLY A 413 12.65 -26.72 1.54
CA GLY A 413 13.38 -26.83 0.28
C GLY A 413 12.57 -26.30 -0.89
N ALA A 414 13.22 -26.23 -2.06
CA ALA A 414 12.63 -25.68 -3.26
C ALA A 414 12.64 -26.69 -4.41
N ASP A 415 11.74 -26.49 -5.36
CA ASP A 415 11.75 -27.21 -6.62
C ASP A 415 13.07 -26.95 -7.36
N PRO A 416 13.77 -28.00 -7.84
CA PRO A 416 15.02 -27.84 -8.58
C PRO A 416 14.87 -26.98 -9.85
N SER A 417 13.66 -26.92 -10.42
CA SER A 417 13.37 -26.18 -11.65
C SER A 417 12.88 -24.75 -11.41
N ASP A 418 12.37 -24.44 -10.22
CA ASP A 418 11.90 -23.10 -9.85
C ASP A 418 12.05 -22.85 -8.34
N ALA A 419 13.01 -21.99 -7.97
CA ALA A 419 13.31 -21.65 -6.59
C ALA A 419 12.14 -20.96 -5.84
N ARG A 420 11.12 -20.48 -6.56
CA ARG A 420 9.93 -19.87 -5.99
C ARG A 420 8.85 -20.89 -5.62
N ILE A 421 9.05 -22.17 -5.90
CA ILE A 421 8.15 -23.23 -5.47
C ILE A 421 8.79 -24.00 -4.32
N ASN A 422 8.25 -23.84 -3.12
CA ASN A 422 8.89 -24.30 -1.89
C ASN A 422 7.98 -25.24 -1.10
N TYR A 423 8.59 -26.23 -0.46
CA TYR A 423 7.96 -27.08 0.53
C TYR A 423 8.43 -26.71 1.93
N VAL A 424 7.57 -26.96 2.92
CA VAL A 424 7.88 -26.91 4.35
C VAL A 424 7.40 -28.20 4.99
N ASN A 425 8.28 -28.93 5.67
CA ASN A 425 7.96 -30.18 6.36
C ASN A 425 7.30 -29.91 7.73
N ALA A 426 6.13 -29.29 7.70
CA ALA A 426 5.32 -28.93 8.87
C ALA A 426 3.83 -28.80 8.47
N PHE A 427 3.04 -28.02 9.21
CA PHE A 427 1.63 -27.77 8.92
C PHE A 427 1.40 -26.57 7.98
N PRO A 428 0.20 -26.42 7.40
CA PRO A 428 -0.11 -25.33 6.47
C PRO A 428 0.13 -23.93 7.05
N VAL A 429 -0.15 -23.75 8.35
CA VAL A 429 0.14 -22.52 9.11
C VAL A 429 1.63 -22.20 9.14
N ASP A 430 2.47 -23.22 9.31
CA ASP A 430 3.93 -23.03 9.29
C ASP A 430 4.43 -22.75 7.87
N SER A 431 3.84 -23.41 6.86
CA SER A 431 4.15 -23.18 5.46
C SER A 431 3.84 -21.74 5.02
N VAL A 432 2.68 -21.20 5.40
CA VAL A 432 2.32 -19.82 5.06
C VAL A 432 3.18 -18.81 5.82
N ARG A 433 3.48 -19.05 7.12
CA ARG A 433 4.44 -18.25 7.90
C ARG A 433 5.79 -18.19 7.22
N TYR A 434 6.32 -19.33 6.78
CA TYR A 434 7.58 -19.37 6.04
C TYR A 434 7.49 -18.58 4.72
N GLY A 435 6.36 -18.70 4.02
CA GLY A 435 6.04 -17.90 2.84
C GLY A 435 6.09 -16.39 3.08
N ILE A 436 5.44 -15.92 4.15
CA ILE A 436 5.34 -14.50 4.52
C ILE A 436 6.65 -13.96 5.10
N GLN A 437 7.26 -14.68 6.04
CA GLN A 437 8.34 -14.16 6.89
C GLN A 437 9.73 -14.43 6.30
N THR A 438 9.87 -15.44 5.44
CA THR A 438 11.16 -15.83 4.86
C THR A 438 11.18 -15.63 3.35
N LEU A 439 10.24 -16.25 2.63
CA LEU A 439 10.30 -16.27 1.17
C LEU A 439 9.89 -14.93 0.54
N ALA A 440 8.87 -14.26 1.05
CA ALA A 440 8.48 -12.94 0.57
C ALA A 440 9.62 -11.91 0.75
N PRO A 441 10.26 -11.72 1.92
CA PRO A 441 11.44 -10.87 2.04
C PRO A 441 12.58 -11.27 1.09
N LYS A 442 12.77 -12.57 0.84
CA LYS A 442 13.79 -13.06 -0.08
C LYS A 442 13.50 -12.68 -1.54
N PHE A 443 12.28 -12.93 -2.03
CA PHE A 443 11.93 -12.77 -3.45
C PHE A 443 11.32 -11.41 -3.78
N PHE A 444 10.46 -10.89 -2.92
CA PHE A 444 9.71 -9.65 -3.11
C PHE A 444 10.42 -8.41 -2.56
N LYS A 445 11.38 -8.62 -1.64
CA LYS A 445 12.01 -7.56 -0.82
C LYS A 445 11.00 -6.75 -0.01
N SER A 446 9.85 -7.35 0.29
CA SER A 446 8.75 -6.79 1.07
C SER A 446 7.88 -7.93 1.60
N LEU A 447 6.89 -7.59 2.43
CA LEU A 447 5.75 -8.47 2.70
C LEU A 447 4.94 -8.70 1.40
N PRO A 448 4.19 -9.82 1.31
CA PRO A 448 3.26 -10.03 0.20
C PRO A 448 2.06 -9.09 0.30
N ASP A 449 1.41 -8.82 -0.84
CA ASP A 449 0.17 -8.02 -0.88
C ASP A 449 -1.06 -8.89 -0.55
N LEU A 450 -1.01 -10.18 -0.88
CA LEU A 450 -2.11 -11.12 -0.75
C LEU A 450 -1.58 -12.53 -0.47
N VAL A 451 -2.26 -13.27 0.40
CA VAL A 451 -2.11 -14.72 0.51
C VAL A 451 -3.29 -15.42 -0.15
N ILE A 452 -2.99 -16.37 -1.03
CA ILE A 452 -3.97 -17.29 -1.58
C ILE A 452 -3.69 -18.67 -1.01
N SER A 453 -4.69 -19.28 -0.37
CA SER A 453 -4.63 -20.61 0.21
C SER A 453 -5.56 -21.55 -0.54
N GLY A 454 -5.02 -22.63 -1.09
CA GLY A 454 -5.72 -23.60 -1.91
C GLY A 454 -5.27 -23.55 -3.38
N SER A 455 -6.13 -23.88 -4.34
CA SER A 455 -7.48 -24.44 -4.12
C SER A 455 -7.41 -25.85 -3.52
N ASN A 456 -8.08 -26.07 -2.39
CA ASN A 456 -8.18 -27.37 -1.71
C ASN A 456 -9.01 -28.38 -2.51
N ILE A 457 -8.61 -29.65 -2.49
CA ILE A 457 -9.40 -30.77 -3.00
C ILE A 457 -10.44 -31.15 -1.95
N GLY A 458 -11.70 -30.81 -2.23
CA GLY A 458 -12.82 -30.94 -1.31
C GLY A 458 -13.24 -29.58 -0.74
N ASN A 459 -14.54 -29.40 -0.52
CA ASN A 459 -15.06 -28.13 -0.01
C ASN A 459 -14.96 -28.01 1.51
N ASN A 460 -14.66 -26.80 1.98
CA ASN A 460 -14.62 -26.40 3.38
C ASN A 460 -15.90 -25.62 3.72
N LEU A 461 -17.00 -26.35 3.92
CA LEU A 461 -18.34 -25.80 4.18
C LEU A 461 -18.72 -25.93 5.67
N GLY A 462 -19.36 -24.92 6.23
CA GLY A 462 -19.92 -25.00 7.59
C GLY A 462 -18.87 -25.37 8.64
N SER A 463 -19.13 -26.39 9.46
CA SER A 463 -18.22 -26.79 10.55
C SER A 463 -16.86 -27.29 10.08
N THR A 464 -16.73 -27.74 8.82
CA THR A 464 -15.44 -28.20 8.26
C THR A 464 -14.41 -27.07 8.20
N VAL A 465 -14.87 -25.81 8.14
CA VAL A 465 -14.02 -24.62 8.18
C VAL A 465 -13.07 -24.62 9.38
N LEU A 466 -13.51 -25.11 10.55
CA LEU A 466 -12.70 -25.09 11.78
C LEU A 466 -11.45 -25.98 11.68
N ILE A 467 -11.60 -27.14 11.05
CA ILE A 467 -10.56 -28.17 10.91
C ILE A 467 -9.82 -28.09 9.57
N SER A 468 -10.19 -27.16 8.69
CA SER A 468 -9.52 -26.96 7.41
C SER A 468 -8.14 -26.36 7.60
N GLY A 469 -7.11 -27.01 7.04
CA GLY A 469 -5.75 -26.49 6.96
C GLY A 469 -5.65 -25.34 5.96
N THR A 470 -6.34 -25.42 4.83
CA THR A 470 -6.46 -24.34 3.84
C THR A 470 -7.03 -23.07 4.49
N VAL A 471 -8.14 -23.17 5.25
CA VAL A 471 -8.67 -22.01 5.98
C VAL A 471 -7.76 -21.61 7.14
N GLY A 472 -7.08 -22.57 7.79
CA GLY A 472 -6.09 -22.31 8.82
C GLY A 472 -4.94 -21.43 8.33
N ALA A 473 -4.37 -21.73 7.16
CA ALA A 473 -3.31 -20.94 6.55
C ALA A 473 -3.79 -19.53 6.13
N ALA A 474 -5.00 -19.41 5.56
CA ALA A 474 -5.58 -18.09 5.27
C ALA A 474 -5.82 -17.28 6.56
N SER A 475 -6.29 -17.94 7.63
CA SER A 475 -6.48 -17.31 8.94
C SER A 475 -5.16 -16.79 9.51
N GLU A 476 -4.09 -17.58 9.44
CA GLU A 476 -2.77 -17.17 9.90
C GLU A 476 -2.27 -15.94 9.14
N ALA A 477 -2.37 -15.93 7.81
CA ALA A 477 -1.97 -14.79 7.00
C ALA A 477 -2.71 -13.49 7.42
N ALA A 478 -4.02 -13.58 7.65
CA ALA A 478 -4.81 -12.44 8.11
C ALA A 478 -4.44 -11.99 9.54
N LEU A 479 -4.03 -12.92 10.40
CA LEU A 479 -3.51 -12.61 11.75
C LEU A 479 -2.11 -11.95 11.69
N GLU A 480 -1.32 -12.25 10.66
CA GLU A 480 -0.07 -11.55 10.35
C GLU A 480 -0.28 -10.20 9.62
N GLY A 481 -1.53 -9.77 9.44
CA GLY A 481 -1.89 -8.51 8.81
C GLY A 481 -1.85 -8.52 7.28
N ILE A 482 -1.77 -9.71 6.66
CA ILE A 482 -1.82 -9.86 5.20
C ILE A 482 -3.23 -10.29 4.78
N PRO A 483 -3.90 -9.57 3.86
CA PRO A 483 -5.17 -10.01 3.29
C PRO A 483 -5.08 -11.43 2.73
N SER A 484 -6.12 -12.24 2.91
CA SER A 484 -6.07 -13.65 2.52
C SER A 484 -7.41 -14.22 2.03
N ILE A 485 -7.30 -15.27 1.22
CA ILE A 485 -8.43 -16.01 0.66
C ILE A 485 -8.16 -17.51 0.76
N ALA A 486 -9.14 -18.28 1.21
CA ALA A 486 -9.17 -19.73 1.13
C ALA A 486 -10.07 -20.16 -0.04
N PHE A 487 -9.53 -20.91 -0.99
CA PHE A 487 -10.27 -21.52 -2.10
C PHE A 487 -10.39 -23.03 -1.92
N SER A 488 -11.52 -23.60 -2.32
CA SER A 488 -11.80 -25.03 -2.18
C SER A 488 -12.73 -25.50 -3.29
N GLY A 489 -12.54 -26.71 -3.81
CA GLY A 489 -13.35 -27.24 -4.92
C GLY A 489 -13.91 -28.63 -4.65
N ALA A 490 -15.15 -28.89 -5.05
CA ALA A 490 -15.81 -30.20 -4.86
C ALA A 490 -15.22 -31.36 -5.69
N SER A 491 -14.35 -31.04 -6.65
CA SER A 491 -13.80 -31.98 -7.63
C SER A 491 -12.28 -31.92 -7.61
N GLY A 492 -11.62 -32.87 -8.26
CA GLY A 492 -10.17 -32.99 -8.18
C GLY A 492 -9.76 -34.30 -7.52
N SER A 493 -8.46 -34.55 -7.49
CA SER A 493 -7.90 -35.77 -6.93
C SER A 493 -6.45 -35.50 -6.52
N GLN A 494 -6.00 -36.20 -5.49
CA GLN A 494 -4.64 -36.11 -4.96
C GLN A 494 -3.65 -36.76 -5.95
N VAL A 495 -3.28 -36.02 -6.99
CA VAL A 495 -2.39 -36.50 -8.06
C VAL A 495 -1.17 -35.60 -8.21
N SER A 496 -0.06 -36.20 -8.63
CA SER A 496 1.20 -35.51 -8.90
C SER A 496 0.99 -34.38 -9.90
N TYR A 497 1.70 -33.27 -9.69
CA TYR A 497 1.75 -32.15 -10.63
C TYR A 497 2.14 -32.54 -12.04
N THR A 498 2.90 -33.62 -12.23
CA THR A 498 3.24 -34.15 -13.54
C THR A 498 2.00 -34.59 -14.35
N THR A 499 0.90 -34.94 -13.67
CA THR A 499 -0.39 -35.32 -14.28
C THR A 499 -0.95 -34.21 -15.18
N LEU A 500 -0.70 -32.94 -14.86
CA LEU A 500 -1.11 -31.80 -15.69
C LEU A 500 -0.59 -31.94 -17.12
N THR A 501 0.64 -32.47 -17.26
CA THR A 501 1.32 -32.65 -18.55
C THR A 501 1.13 -34.04 -19.14
N THR A 502 1.16 -35.09 -18.31
CA THR A 502 1.09 -36.48 -18.79
C THR A 502 -0.33 -36.93 -19.09
N GLN A 503 -1.34 -36.32 -18.44
CA GLN A 503 -2.75 -36.61 -18.63
C GLN A 503 -3.59 -35.32 -18.65
N PRO A 504 -3.44 -34.46 -19.69
CA PRO A 504 -4.09 -33.15 -19.73
C PRO A 504 -5.63 -33.22 -19.79
N THR A 505 -6.18 -34.38 -20.20
CA THR A 505 -7.63 -34.61 -20.28
C THR A 505 -8.18 -35.42 -19.10
N ALA A 506 -7.36 -35.74 -18.10
CA ALA A 506 -7.85 -36.37 -16.88
C ALA A 506 -8.82 -35.44 -16.15
N SER A 507 -9.81 -36.00 -15.46
CA SER A 507 -10.79 -35.23 -14.70
C SER A 507 -10.15 -34.34 -13.62
N SER A 508 -9.03 -34.79 -13.04
CA SER A 508 -8.21 -34.02 -12.10
C SER A 508 -7.60 -32.77 -12.75
N THR A 509 -6.98 -32.90 -13.92
CA THR A 509 -6.42 -31.78 -14.68
C THR A 509 -7.50 -30.80 -15.14
N ILE A 510 -8.61 -31.31 -15.67
CA ILE A 510 -9.75 -30.48 -16.09
C ILE A 510 -10.32 -29.70 -14.89
N SER A 511 -10.46 -30.34 -13.73
CA SER A 511 -10.97 -29.68 -12.52
C SER A 511 -10.02 -28.61 -12.00
N ALA A 512 -8.70 -28.88 -11.98
CA ALA A 512 -7.68 -27.90 -11.61
C ALA A 512 -7.79 -26.65 -12.51
N ASN A 513 -7.76 -26.82 -13.83
CA ASN A 513 -7.84 -25.71 -14.78
C ASN A 513 -9.12 -24.86 -14.61
N ILE A 514 -10.27 -25.50 -14.37
CA ILE A 514 -11.55 -24.79 -14.16
C ILE A 514 -11.50 -23.98 -12.86
N TYR A 515 -11.07 -24.58 -11.74
CA TYR A 515 -10.99 -23.89 -10.46
C TYR A 515 -9.95 -22.78 -10.46
N THR A 516 -8.78 -23.01 -11.04
CA THR A 516 -7.76 -21.98 -11.26
C THR A 516 -8.30 -20.79 -12.06
N SER A 517 -9.09 -21.05 -13.11
CA SER A 517 -9.74 -19.98 -13.89
C SER A 517 -10.75 -19.17 -13.04
N LEU A 518 -11.43 -19.81 -12.09
CA LEU A 518 -12.31 -19.13 -11.13
C LEU A 518 -11.53 -18.33 -10.10
N VAL A 519 -10.42 -18.87 -9.59
CA VAL A 519 -9.48 -18.17 -8.69
C VAL A 519 -8.97 -16.89 -9.36
N LEU A 520 -8.53 -16.96 -10.62
CA LEU A 520 -8.08 -15.79 -11.36
C LEU A 520 -9.20 -14.75 -11.52
N LYS A 521 -10.41 -15.18 -11.91
CA LYS A 521 -11.57 -14.29 -12.05
C LYS A 521 -11.93 -13.61 -10.74
N PHE A 522 -11.92 -14.36 -9.63
CA PHE A 522 -12.24 -13.85 -8.30
C PHE A 522 -11.17 -12.88 -7.80
N THR A 523 -9.90 -13.28 -7.90
CA THR A 523 -8.75 -12.50 -7.44
C THR A 523 -8.66 -11.19 -8.21
N ALA A 524 -8.82 -11.22 -9.53
CA ALA A 524 -8.86 -10.02 -10.35
C ALA A 524 -10.00 -9.08 -9.92
N ALA A 525 -11.20 -9.60 -9.65
CA ALA A 525 -12.32 -8.76 -9.19
C ALA A 525 -12.05 -8.13 -7.82
N LEU A 526 -11.51 -8.90 -6.87
CA LEU A 526 -11.18 -8.41 -5.54
C LEU A 526 -10.14 -7.28 -5.59
N LEU A 527 -9.11 -7.45 -6.43
CA LEU A 527 -8.01 -6.50 -6.60
C LEU A 527 -8.35 -5.31 -7.51
N ASN A 528 -9.41 -5.41 -8.32
CA ASN A 528 -9.86 -4.32 -9.21
C ASN A 528 -10.65 -3.22 -8.46
N THR A 529 -10.53 -3.16 -7.13
CA THR A 529 -11.15 -2.13 -6.30
C THR A 529 -10.11 -1.41 -5.46
N SER A 530 -10.24 -0.10 -5.33
CA SER A 530 -9.33 0.73 -4.54
C SER A 530 -9.46 0.48 -3.03
N GLY A 531 -8.42 0.80 -2.27
CA GLY A 531 -8.36 0.65 -0.81
C GLY A 531 -7.78 -0.69 -0.37
N PRO A 532 -7.74 -0.96 0.96
CA PRO A 532 -7.27 -2.25 1.50
C PRO A 532 -8.00 -3.42 0.84
N ILE A 533 -7.31 -4.52 0.54
CA ILE A 533 -7.91 -5.68 -0.15
C ILE A 533 -9.02 -6.28 0.72
N LEU A 534 -8.78 -6.43 2.02
CA LEU A 534 -9.75 -6.83 3.04
C LEU A 534 -9.51 -6.03 4.34
N PRO A 535 -10.50 -5.93 5.23
CA PRO A 535 -10.27 -5.41 6.58
C PRO A 535 -9.30 -6.28 7.39
N ASP A 536 -8.61 -5.69 8.37
CA ASP A 536 -7.67 -6.40 9.25
C ASP A 536 -8.35 -7.56 9.99
N GLY A 537 -7.66 -8.70 10.06
CA GLY A 537 -8.17 -9.92 10.71
C GLY A 537 -9.37 -10.56 10.01
N ILE A 538 -9.71 -10.14 8.79
CA ILE A 538 -10.79 -10.70 7.97
C ILE A 538 -10.22 -11.44 6.77
N SER A 539 -10.78 -12.62 6.49
CA SER A 539 -10.43 -13.46 5.35
C SER A 539 -11.69 -13.96 4.64
N LEU A 540 -11.52 -14.47 3.42
CA LEU A 540 -12.60 -15.01 2.60
C LEU A 540 -12.53 -16.53 2.51
N ASN A 541 -13.69 -17.20 2.56
CA ASN A 541 -13.84 -18.63 2.27
C ASN A 541 -14.64 -18.79 0.98
N VAL A 542 -14.03 -19.35 -0.05
CA VAL A 542 -14.62 -19.50 -1.38
C VAL A 542 -14.67 -20.97 -1.77
N ASN A 543 -15.87 -21.50 -2.03
CA ASN A 543 -16.05 -22.92 -2.37
C ASN A 543 -16.72 -23.09 -3.73
N PHE A 544 -16.17 -23.96 -4.56
CA PHE A 544 -16.65 -24.23 -5.90
C PHE A 544 -17.47 -25.53 -5.94
N ALA A 545 -18.65 -25.49 -6.56
CA ALA A 545 -19.44 -26.67 -6.86
C ALA A 545 -18.69 -27.63 -7.82
N SER A 546 -19.18 -28.87 -7.92
CA SER A 546 -18.58 -29.90 -8.78
C SER A 546 -18.42 -29.43 -10.23
N THR A 547 -17.31 -29.79 -10.87
CA THR A 547 -17.03 -29.51 -12.30
C THR A 547 -17.70 -30.51 -13.26
N SER A 548 -18.52 -31.41 -12.74
CA SER A 548 -19.23 -32.41 -13.52
C SER A 548 -20.50 -31.88 -14.21
N GLY A 549 -20.97 -32.60 -15.22
CA GLY A 549 -22.20 -32.26 -15.95
C GLY A 549 -22.09 -30.91 -16.67
N ASN A 550 -23.00 -29.99 -16.36
CA ASN A 550 -23.07 -28.66 -16.99
C ASN A 550 -22.04 -27.66 -16.43
N CYS A 551 -21.29 -28.02 -15.39
CA CYS A 551 -20.30 -27.17 -14.74
C CYS A 551 -18.88 -27.39 -15.29
N ASN A 552 -18.77 -27.57 -16.60
CA ASN A 552 -17.55 -27.97 -17.30
C ASN A 552 -16.67 -26.80 -17.78
N SER A 553 -16.98 -25.57 -17.37
CA SER A 553 -16.18 -24.37 -17.68
C SER A 553 -16.34 -23.32 -16.59
N ALA A 554 -15.31 -22.48 -16.39
CA ALA A 554 -15.36 -21.40 -15.40
C ALA A 554 -16.49 -20.37 -15.68
N SER A 555 -16.85 -20.16 -16.95
CA SER A 555 -17.98 -19.30 -17.33
C SER A 555 -19.34 -19.83 -16.89
N ALA A 556 -19.48 -21.14 -16.65
CA ALA A 556 -20.71 -21.74 -16.16
C ALA A 556 -20.99 -21.36 -14.70
N PHE A 557 -19.95 -21.01 -13.94
CA PHE A 557 -20.08 -20.74 -12.51
C PHE A 557 -20.53 -19.31 -12.23
N LYS A 558 -21.38 -19.20 -11.20
CA LYS A 558 -21.84 -17.94 -10.63
C LYS A 558 -21.31 -17.78 -9.21
N PHE A 559 -20.76 -16.62 -8.89
CA PHE A 559 -20.38 -16.30 -7.52
C PHE A 559 -21.63 -15.85 -6.75
N VAL A 560 -21.86 -16.43 -5.58
CA VAL A 560 -23.01 -16.12 -4.72
C VAL A 560 -22.48 -15.75 -3.35
N PHE A 561 -22.96 -14.63 -2.82
CA PHE A 561 -22.58 -14.20 -1.49
C PHE A 561 -23.32 -15.04 -0.45
N THR A 562 -22.56 -15.61 0.48
CA THR A 562 -23.03 -16.63 1.41
C THR A 562 -22.48 -16.37 2.79
N ARG A 563 -22.93 -17.21 3.72
CA ARG A 563 -22.36 -17.34 5.05
C ARG A 563 -22.02 -18.79 5.36
N ILE A 564 -21.07 -18.99 6.27
CA ILE A 564 -20.55 -20.31 6.64
C ILE A 564 -21.63 -21.12 7.38
N ASN A 565 -22.17 -20.55 8.45
CA ASN A 565 -23.07 -21.25 9.37
C ASN A 565 -24.51 -20.78 9.23
N SER A 566 -25.47 -21.65 9.58
CA SER A 566 -26.86 -21.21 9.71
C SER A 566 -27.05 -20.45 11.03
N ASP A 567 -27.62 -19.25 10.98
CA ASP A 567 -28.07 -18.54 12.19
C ASP A 567 -29.35 -17.74 11.88
N SER A 568 -30.46 -18.17 12.50
CA SER A 568 -31.77 -17.54 12.35
C SER A 568 -31.84 -16.15 12.98
N LYS A 569 -30.90 -15.77 13.85
CA LYS A 569 -30.85 -14.46 14.51
C LYS A 569 -29.90 -13.46 13.85
N ALA A 570 -28.91 -13.92 13.08
CA ALA A 570 -27.94 -13.02 12.42
C ALA A 570 -28.61 -12.06 11.43
N VAL A 571 -28.22 -10.80 11.40
CA VAL A 571 -28.61 -9.87 10.32
C VAL A 571 -27.40 -9.71 9.42
N ASP A 572 -27.54 -10.17 8.18
CA ASP A 572 -26.51 -10.06 7.16
C ASP A 572 -26.68 -8.77 6.37
N VAL A 573 -25.65 -8.42 5.58
CA VAL A 573 -25.75 -7.32 4.63
C VAL A 573 -26.89 -7.57 3.65
N GLU A 574 -27.64 -6.52 3.32
CA GLU A 574 -28.72 -6.63 2.36
C GLU A 574 -28.16 -6.94 0.97
N THR A 575 -28.57 -8.08 0.42
CA THR A 575 -28.29 -8.45 -0.96
C THR A 575 -29.48 -9.23 -1.52
N CYS A 576 -29.75 -9.07 -2.81
CA CYS A 576 -30.86 -9.78 -3.47
C CYS A 576 -32.23 -9.60 -2.80
N GLY A 577 -32.47 -8.42 -2.18
CA GLY A 577 -33.71 -8.10 -1.47
C GLY A 577 -33.90 -8.83 -0.14
N SER A 578 -32.81 -9.33 0.47
CA SER A 578 -32.83 -10.06 1.74
C SER A 578 -31.65 -9.64 2.63
N THR A 579 -31.89 -9.52 3.94
CA THR A 579 -30.85 -9.34 4.98
C THR A 579 -30.41 -10.69 5.59
N LYS A 580 -30.62 -11.77 4.84
CA LYS A 580 -30.28 -13.15 5.22
C LYS A 580 -29.58 -13.81 4.04
N LEU A 581 -28.28 -14.06 4.20
CA LEU A 581 -27.49 -14.79 3.21
C LEU A 581 -27.80 -16.28 3.28
N PRO A 582 -27.84 -16.99 2.13
CA PRO A 582 -27.89 -18.45 2.14
C PRO A 582 -26.59 -19.01 2.73
N THR A 583 -26.67 -20.17 3.36
CA THR A 583 -25.46 -20.87 3.81
C THR A 583 -24.71 -21.46 2.61
N GLU A 584 -23.39 -21.55 2.71
CA GLU A 584 -22.54 -22.18 1.68
C GLU A 584 -23.09 -23.56 1.27
N SER A 585 -23.38 -24.40 2.27
CA SER A 585 -23.93 -25.75 2.10
C SER A 585 -25.28 -25.81 1.36
N SER A 586 -26.09 -24.75 1.46
CA SER A 586 -27.37 -24.66 0.77
C SER A 586 -27.24 -24.10 -0.65
N ALA A 587 -26.35 -23.11 -0.84
CA ALA A 587 -26.16 -22.44 -2.13
C ALA A 587 -25.40 -23.33 -3.11
N ILE A 588 -24.35 -24.02 -2.66
CA ILE A 588 -23.46 -24.80 -3.53
C ILE A 588 -24.16 -25.96 -4.24
N LYS A 589 -25.31 -26.42 -3.72
CA LYS A 589 -26.12 -27.50 -4.30
C LYS A 589 -27.04 -27.05 -5.43
N LYS A 590 -27.14 -25.74 -5.71
CA LYS A 590 -28.09 -25.18 -6.68
C LYS A 590 -27.50 -25.01 -8.09
N GLY A 591 -26.47 -25.79 -8.43
CA GLY A 591 -25.84 -25.81 -9.75
C GLY A 591 -24.38 -25.39 -9.70
N CYS A 592 -23.91 -24.72 -10.76
CA CYS A 592 -22.52 -24.25 -10.87
C CYS A 592 -22.35 -22.98 -10.04
N ILE A 593 -22.24 -23.15 -8.72
CA ILE A 593 -22.14 -22.07 -7.75
C ILE A 593 -20.74 -22.03 -7.14
N ALA A 594 -20.19 -20.84 -7.05
CA ALA A 594 -19.03 -20.52 -6.23
C ALA A 594 -19.53 -19.70 -5.03
N THR A 595 -19.52 -20.28 -3.83
CA THR A 595 -19.99 -19.59 -2.63
C THR A 595 -18.89 -18.69 -2.09
N VAL A 596 -19.24 -17.50 -1.61
CA VAL A 596 -18.28 -16.51 -1.10
C VAL A 596 -18.73 -16.09 0.29
N SER A 597 -17.98 -16.48 1.32
CA SER A 597 -18.27 -16.10 2.70
C SER A 597 -17.13 -15.29 3.31
N VAL A 598 -17.47 -14.40 4.24
CA VAL A 598 -16.51 -13.54 4.95
C VAL A 598 -16.40 -14.03 6.38
N PHE A 599 -15.17 -14.27 6.85
CA PHE A 599 -14.95 -14.80 8.19
C PHE A 599 -13.89 -14.02 8.97
N ASN A 600 -14.00 -14.05 10.30
CA ASN A 600 -13.00 -13.48 11.20
C ASN A 600 -11.88 -14.51 11.42
N ALA A 601 -10.64 -14.14 11.11
CA ALA A 601 -9.49 -15.04 11.16
C ALA A 601 -9.20 -15.62 12.55
N SER A 602 -9.56 -14.92 13.63
CA SER A 602 -9.31 -15.39 15.00
C SER A 602 -10.22 -16.54 15.43
N ASN A 603 -11.44 -16.61 14.89
CA ASN A 603 -12.44 -17.62 15.31
C ASN A 603 -13.04 -18.44 14.16
N LYS A 604 -12.69 -18.11 12.91
CA LYS A 604 -13.19 -18.72 11.67
C LYS A 604 -14.71 -18.70 11.52
N GLY A 605 -15.38 -17.79 12.23
CA GLY A 605 -16.82 -17.61 12.22
C GLY A 605 -17.27 -16.50 11.28
N ASP A 606 -18.57 -16.50 10.97
CA ASP A 606 -19.22 -15.44 10.19
C ASP A 606 -19.01 -14.07 10.84
N VAL A 607 -18.91 -13.03 10.00
CA VAL A 607 -18.79 -11.63 10.43
C VAL A 607 -20.13 -10.91 10.37
N ASN A 608 -20.22 -9.73 10.99
CA ASN A 608 -21.42 -8.90 10.95
C ASN A 608 -21.69 -8.27 9.57
N ALA A 609 -22.90 -7.77 9.36
CA ALA A 609 -23.33 -7.11 8.12
C ALA A 609 -22.40 -5.96 7.66
N ALA A 610 -21.83 -5.18 8.59
CA ALA A 610 -20.96 -4.06 8.23
C ALA A 610 -19.64 -4.56 7.60
N THR A 611 -19.04 -5.61 8.16
CA THR A 611 -17.86 -6.25 7.57
C THR A 611 -18.19 -6.95 6.25
N GLN A 612 -19.34 -7.62 6.16
CA GLN A 612 -19.83 -8.21 4.90
C GLN A 612 -20.00 -7.15 3.81
N GLN A 613 -20.52 -5.95 4.14
CA GLN A 613 -20.70 -4.85 3.19
C GLN A 613 -19.39 -4.39 2.54
N VAL A 614 -18.27 -4.40 3.27
CA VAL A 614 -16.96 -4.06 2.69
C VAL A 614 -16.60 -5.02 1.56
N VAL A 615 -16.79 -6.32 1.78
CA VAL A 615 -16.49 -7.36 0.78
C VAL A 615 -17.51 -7.33 -0.36
N LEU A 616 -18.79 -7.11 -0.06
CA LEU A 616 -19.84 -6.94 -1.07
C LEU A 616 -19.49 -5.81 -2.04
N ASN A 617 -19.07 -4.65 -1.53
CA ASN A 617 -18.68 -3.51 -2.37
C ASN A 617 -17.51 -3.84 -3.31
N LYS A 618 -16.60 -4.72 -2.89
CA LYS A 618 -15.46 -5.16 -3.70
C LYS A 618 -15.83 -6.16 -4.78
N LEU A 619 -16.77 -7.05 -4.49
CA LEU A 619 -17.08 -8.21 -5.33
C LEU A 619 -18.42 -8.09 -6.06
N GLN A 620 -19.20 -7.02 -5.84
CA GLN A 620 -20.52 -6.83 -6.45
C GLN A 620 -20.54 -6.98 -7.97
N SER A 621 -19.43 -6.70 -8.67
CA SER A 621 -19.34 -6.84 -10.12
C SER A 621 -19.34 -8.29 -10.60
N ILE A 622 -19.05 -9.26 -9.72
CA ILE A 622 -19.05 -10.70 -10.04
C ILE A 622 -20.07 -11.51 -9.24
N LEU A 623 -20.60 -10.94 -8.15
CA LEU A 623 -21.62 -11.58 -7.33
C LEU A 623 -22.98 -11.58 -8.05
N THR A 624 -23.74 -12.64 -7.82
CA THR A 624 -25.06 -12.86 -8.39
C THR A 624 -26.01 -13.39 -7.32
N CYS A 625 -27.31 -13.19 -7.55
CA CYS A 625 -28.34 -13.79 -6.73
C CYS A 625 -28.53 -15.27 -7.06
N LEU A 626 -28.88 -16.03 -6.03
CA LEU A 626 -29.05 -17.49 -6.08
C LEU A 626 -30.32 -17.93 -6.82
#